data_AF-A0A226X1G4-F1
#
_entry.id   AF-A0A226X1G4-F1
#
_cell.length_a   1.000
_cell.length_b   1.000
_cell.length_c   1.000
_cell.angle_alpha   90.00
_cell.angle_beta   90.00
_cell.angle_gamma   90.00
#
_symmetry.space_group_name_H-M   'P 1'
#
loop_
_entity.id
_entity.type
_entity.pdbx_description
1 polymer ?
#
loop_
_entity_poly.entity_id
_entity_poly.type
_entity_poly.pdbx_seq_one_letter_code
_entity_poly.pdbx_strand_id
1 'polypeptide(L)' 'MLIDAAIDAFGAERLMWGSDFPVVSSREGYGNALLASREACAHLPHQSTSFIFAETAIQVFK' A
#
# COMPACT_ATOMS: atom_id res chain seq x y z
N MET A 1 -5.66 -11.21 -5.93
CA MET A 1 -4.50 -10.50 -6.54
C MET A 1 -3.33 -10.50 -5.55
N LEU A 2 -2.13 -10.06 -5.94
CA LEU A 2 -0.96 -10.04 -5.04
C LEU A 2 -1.23 -9.29 -3.73
N ILE A 3 -1.95 -8.16 -3.80
CA ILE A 3 -2.31 -7.34 -2.64
C ILE A 3 -3.24 -8.11 -1.68
N ASP A 4 -4.29 -8.75 -2.20
CA ASP A 4 -5.22 -9.54 -1.37
C ASP A 4 -4.49 -10.69 -0.65
N ALA A 5 -3.61 -11.39 -1.37
CA ALA A 5 -2.81 -12.46 -0.78
C ALA A 5 -1.86 -11.96 0.32
N ALA A 6 -1.30 -10.75 0.15
CA ALA A 6 -0.49 -10.12 1.19
C ALA A 6 -1.34 -9.74 2.41
N ILE A 7 -2.55 -9.22 2.20
CA ILE A 7 -3.47 -8.86 3.29
C ILE A 7 -3.91 -10.11 4.05
N ASP A 8 -4.23 -11.20 3.36
CA ASP A 8 -4.63 -12.47 3.98
C ASP A 8 -3.48 -13.08 4.81
N ALA A 9 -2.24 -12.99 4.29
CA ALA A 9 -1.08 -13.55 4.97
C ALA A 9 -0.58 -12.68 6.13
N PHE A 10 -0.56 -11.36 5.95
CA PHE A 10 0.08 -10.44 6.89
C PHE A 10 -0.89 -9.59 7.68
N GLY A 11 -2.15 -9.42 7.29
CA GLY A 11 -3.04 -8.42 7.86
C GLY A 11 -2.69 -7.00 7.41
N ALA A 12 -3.70 -6.15 7.23
CA ALA A 12 -3.51 -4.77 6.76
C ALA A 12 -2.65 -3.94 7.73
N GLU A 13 -2.71 -4.23 9.02
CA GLU A 13 -1.96 -3.58 10.11
C GLU A 13 -0.46 -3.89 10.11
N ARG A 14 0.01 -4.78 9.24
CA ARG A 14 1.43 -5.10 9.04
C ARG A 14 1.91 -4.84 7.61
N LEU A 15 1.09 -4.15 6.80
CA LEU A 15 1.45 -3.72 5.46
C LEU A 15 1.60 -2.20 5.40
N MET A 16 2.51 -1.74 4.55
CA MET A 16 2.69 -0.32 4.25
C MET A 16 2.96 -0.12 2.76
N TRP A 17 2.44 0.97 2.21
CA TRP A 17 2.68 1.37 0.83
C TRP A 17 4.01 2.11 0.73
N GLY A 18 4.81 1.75 -0.27
CA GLY A 18 6.04 2.42 -0.63
C GLY A 18 6.13 2.56 -2.15
N SER A 19 6.53 3.74 -2.62
CA SER A 19 6.56 4.03 -4.06
C SER A 19 7.72 3.40 -4.79
N ASP A 20 8.84 3.09 -4.11
CA ASP A 20 10.13 2.79 -4.75
C ASP A 20 10.66 3.93 -5.64
N PHE A 21 10.39 5.20 -5.29
CA PHE A 21 10.99 6.36 -5.96
C PHE A 21 12.50 6.46 -5.64
N PRO A 22 13.38 6.74 -6.62
CA PRO A 22 13.08 7.18 -7.99
C PRO A 22 12.86 6.06 -9.02
N VAL A 23 13.10 4.80 -8.67
CA VAL A 23 13.09 3.66 -9.61
C VAL A 23 11.72 3.45 -10.27
N VAL A 24 10.62 3.62 -9.52
CA VAL A 24 9.25 3.51 -10.06
C VAL A 24 8.97 4.46 -11.23
N SER A 25 9.68 5.59 -11.31
CA SER A 25 9.50 6.58 -12.36
C SER A 25 9.92 6.09 -13.75
N SER A 26 10.79 5.08 -13.83
CA SER A 26 11.21 4.50 -15.11
C SER A 26 10.31 3.37 -15.62
N ARG A 27 9.34 2.94 -14.80
CA ARG A 27 8.40 1.87 -15.14
C ARG A 27 6.99 2.44 -15.31
N GLU A 28 6.27 2.58 -14.21
CA GLU A 28 4.86 2.99 -14.20
C GLU A 28 4.69 4.50 -13.92
N GLY A 29 5.61 5.12 -13.17
CA GLY A 29 5.47 6.49 -12.66
C GLY A 29 4.85 6.54 -11.26
N TYR A 30 5.28 7.51 -10.43
CA TYR A 30 4.81 7.66 -9.05
C TYR A 30 3.27 7.76 -8.95
N GLY A 31 2.67 8.62 -9.77
CA GLY A 31 1.21 8.83 -9.75
C GLY A 31 0.43 7.56 -10.09
N ASN A 32 0.86 6.84 -11.13
CA ASN A 32 0.22 5.60 -11.55
C ASN A 32 0.38 4.50 -10.51
N ALA A 33 1.56 4.37 -9.90
CA ALA A 33 1.78 3.40 -8.83
C ALA A 33 0.88 3.65 -7.61
N LEU A 34 0.71 4.92 -7.22
CA LEU A 34 -0.18 5.29 -6.12
C LEU A 34 -1.66 5.03 -6.47
N LEU A 35 -2.10 5.42 -7.66
CA LEU A 35 -3.48 5.22 -8.11
C LEU A 35 -3.83 3.73 -8.21
N ALA A 36 -3.00 2.93 -8.88
CA ALA A 36 -3.21 1.49 -9.03
C ALA A 36 -3.28 0.78 -7.67
N SER A 37 -2.42 1.17 -6.72
CA SER A 37 -2.46 0.62 -5.37
C SER A 37 -3.74 0.99 -4.62
N ARG A 38 -4.24 2.23 -4.77
CA ARG A 38 -5.50 2.67 -4.17
C ARG A 38 -6.70 1.97 -4.77
N GLU A 39 -6.73 1.79 -6.09
CA GLU A 39 -7.79 1.07 -6.79
C GLU A 39 -7.85 -0.39 -6.37
N ALA A 40 -6.69 -1.07 -6.29
CA ALA A 40 -6.63 -2.45 -5.82
C ALA A 40 -7.15 -2.60 -4.39
N CYS A 41 -6.93 -1.61 -3.53
CA CYS A 41 -7.41 -1.58 -2.14
C CYS A 41 -8.82 -1.00 -1.97
N ALA A 42 -9.50 -0.55 -3.02
CA ALA A 42 -10.76 0.20 -2.91
C ALA A 42 -11.92 -0.60 -2.33
N HIS A 43 -11.84 -1.93 -2.38
CA HIS A 43 -12.83 -2.85 -1.82
C HIS A 43 -12.68 -3.08 -0.31
N LEU A 44 -11.59 -2.61 0.30
CA LEU A 44 -11.28 -2.80 1.71
C LEU A 44 -11.98 -1.76 2.60
N PRO A 45 -12.24 -2.07 3.88
CA PRO A 45 -12.68 -1.08 4.85
C PRO A 45 -11.69 0.08 4.98
N HIS A 46 -12.20 1.28 5.25
CA HIS A 46 -11.38 2.48 5.44
C HIS A 46 -10.29 2.30 6.50
N GLN A 47 -10.54 1.53 7.56
CA GLN A 47 -9.54 1.25 8.58
C GLN A 47 -8.33 0.48 8.01
N SER A 48 -8.57 -0.53 7.18
CA SER A 48 -7.51 -1.33 6.54
C SER A 48 -6.67 -0.48 5.59
N THR A 49 -7.30 0.39 4.81
CA THR A 49 -6.55 1.30 3.91
C THR A 49 -5.75 2.35 4.69
N SER A 50 -6.26 2.84 5.83
CA SER A 50 -5.51 3.74 6.71
C SER A 50 -4.21 3.12 7.23
N PHE A 51 -4.23 1.83 7.58
CA PHE A 51 -3.01 1.11 7.96
C PHE A 51 -2.01 1.03 6.81
N ILE A 52 -2.45 0.56 5.64
CA ILE A 52 -1.61 0.37 4.46
C ILE A 52 -0.97 1.69 4.00
N PHE A 53 -1.70 2.81 4.04
CA PHE A 53 -1.19 4.08 3.50
C PHE A 53 -0.60 5.04 4.53
N ALA A 54 -0.67 4.76 5.84
CA ALA A 54 -0.10 5.64 6.86
C ALA A 54 0.27 4.94 8.17
N GLU A 55 -0.72 4.38 8.88
CA GLU A 55 -0.56 4.06 10.32
C GLU A 55 0.53 3.02 10.58
N THR A 56 0.67 2.01 9.72
CA THR A 56 1.69 0.97 9.89
C THR A 56 3.10 1.58 9.84
N ALA A 57 3.37 2.46 8.88
CA ALA A 57 4.68 3.11 8.76
C ALA A 57 4.96 4.04 9.96
N ILE A 58 3.95 4.79 10.41
CA ILE A 58 4.05 5.66 11.60
C ILE A 58 4.38 4.84 12.85
N GLN A 59 3.84 3.63 12.98
CA GLN A 59 4.10 2.76 14.14
C GLN A 59 5.48 2.12 14.10
N VAL A 60 5.94 1.70 12.92
CA VAL A 60 7.21 0.98 12.75
C VAL A 60 8.43 1.90 12.86
N PHE A 61 8.35 3.12 12.34
CA PHE A 61 9.50 4.04 12.23
C PHE A 61 9.49 5.19 13.24
N LYS A 62 8.91 4.98 14.43
CA LYS A 62 8.98 5.97 15.53
C LYS A 62 10.40 6.15 16.05
#